data_AF-L5MK95-F1
#
_entry.id   AF-L5MK95-F1
#
_cell.length_a   1.000
_cell.length_b   1.000
_cell.length_c   1.000
_cell.angle_alpha   90.00
_cell.angle_beta   90.00
_cell.angle_gamma   90.00
#
_symmetry.space_group_name_H-M   'P 1'
#
loop_
_entity.id
_entity.type
_entity.pdbx_description
1 polymer ?
#
loop_
_entity_poly.entity_id
_entity_poly.type
_entity_poly.pdbx_seq_one_letter_code
_entity_poly.pdbx_strand_id
1 'polypeptide(L)'
;MGNEKTHINIVVIGHVDSGKSTTAGHLIYKRGGVDKRTIEKCEKEAAEMGKGPFNQKRYEEIVKEVSTCIKKIGYNPDTVASVPISGWNGDNMLEPSANMPWFKGWKVTRGTTLLEALDGILPPTRPTDKPLRLPLQDVYKIGGIGPVPVGRMETGLFEPGRWLVTFAPVNITTEGKPVEMHHEALREALPGDNVGFSVKNVSVKDVRRGHVAGDSKKDPPGEGAGFTAQVIILSHPGQISAGYAPVLDGHTAHC
;
A
#
# COMPACT_ATOMS: atom_id res chain seq x y z
N MET A 1 4.38 23.00 0.91
CA MET A 1 3.26 22.04 1.08
C MET A 1 3.27 21.05 -0.07
N GLY A 2 3.88 19.88 0.11
CA GLY A 2 3.61 18.76 -0.79
C GLY A 2 2.29 18.15 -0.34
N ASN A 3 1.25 18.18 -1.18
CA ASN A 3 -0.01 17.50 -0.89
C ASN A 3 0.29 16.08 -0.41
N GLU A 4 -0.29 15.66 0.71
CA GLU A 4 -0.25 14.27 1.18
C GLU A 4 -0.68 13.37 0.02
N LYS A 5 0.29 12.68 -0.58
CA LYS A 5 0.00 11.76 -1.67
C LYS A 5 -0.56 10.51 -1.03
N THR A 6 -1.88 10.35 -1.07
CA THR A 6 -2.55 9.09 -0.76
C THR A 6 -1.91 7.99 -1.59
N HIS A 7 -1.20 7.07 -0.95
CA HIS A 7 -0.64 5.91 -1.64
C HIS A 7 -1.78 4.95 -1.97
N ILE A 8 -2.17 4.92 -3.25
CA ILE A 8 -3.18 4.00 -3.77
C ILE A 8 -2.45 2.90 -4.53
N ASN A 9 -2.59 1.67 -4.07
CA ASN A 9 -2.11 0.49 -4.80
C ASN A 9 -3.24 0.03 -5.75
N ILE A 10 -3.09 0.26 -7.05
CA ILE A 10 -4.03 -0.20 -8.06
C ILE A 10 -3.57 -1.57 -8.56
N VAL A 11 -4.33 -2.61 -8.25
CA VAL A 11 -4.09 -3.96 -8.77
C VAL A 11 -5.09 -4.26 -9.88
N VAL A 12 -4.59 -4.38 -11.11
CA VAL A 12 -5.41 -4.73 -12.29
C VAL A 12 -5.50 -6.25 -12.39
N ILE A 13 -6.60 -6.82 -11.92
CA ILE A 13 -6.87 -8.26 -11.98
C ILE A 13 -7.85 -8.54 -13.12
N GLY A 14 -7.58 -9.61 -13.87
CA GLY A 14 -8.43 -10.05 -14.96
C GLY A 14 -8.18 -11.51 -15.30
N HIS A 15 -9.16 -12.17 -15.89
CA HIS A 15 -9.05 -13.51 -16.47
C HIS A 15 -8.03 -13.56 -17.63
N VAL A 16 -7.56 -14.75 -18.02
CA VAL A 16 -6.73 -14.90 -19.24
C VAL A 16 -7.51 -14.28 -20.41
N ASP A 17 -6.88 -13.44 -21.23
CA ASP A 17 -7.53 -12.66 -22.31
C ASP A 17 -8.51 -11.55 -21.90
N SER A 18 -8.64 -11.18 -20.61
CA SER A 18 -9.60 -10.13 -20.20
C SER A 18 -9.02 -8.70 -20.19
N GLY A 19 -8.05 -8.42 -21.05
CA GLY A 19 -7.58 -7.06 -21.29
C GLY A 19 -6.72 -6.40 -20.20
N LYS A 20 -6.11 -7.18 -19.28
CA LYS A 20 -5.03 -6.67 -18.40
C LYS A 20 -3.90 -6.03 -19.22
N SER A 21 -3.56 -6.68 -20.32
CA SER A 21 -2.63 -6.24 -21.35
C SER A 21 -3.19 -5.14 -22.25
N THR A 22 -4.46 -4.71 -22.14
CA THR A 22 -5.00 -3.60 -22.94
C THR A 22 -4.61 -2.25 -22.32
N THR A 23 -4.58 -2.12 -20.99
CA THR A 23 -4.07 -0.90 -20.32
C THR A 23 -2.54 -0.78 -20.46
N ALA A 24 -1.80 -1.89 -20.30
CA ALA A 24 -0.36 -1.92 -20.55
C ALA A 24 -0.01 -1.87 -22.06
N GLY A 25 -0.83 -2.49 -22.91
CA GLY A 25 -0.68 -2.50 -24.37
C GLY A 25 -1.01 -1.16 -25.00
N HIS A 26 -1.93 -0.38 -24.42
CA HIS A 26 -2.18 1.01 -24.83
C HIS A 26 -0.94 1.88 -24.64
N LEU A 27 -0.22 1.68 -23.52
CA LEU A 27 1.08 2.30 -23.27
C LEU A 27 2.14 1.87 -24.31
N ILE A 28 2.18 0.60 -24.70
CA ILE A 28 3.14 0.08 -25.70
C ILE A 28 2.82 0.59 -27.12
N TYR A 29 1.55 0.60 -27.53
CA TYR A 29 1.15 1.18 -28.83
C TYR A 29 1.40 2.69 -28.89
N LYS A 30 1.11 3.45 -27.81
CA LYS A 30 1.43 4.89 -27.77
C LYS A 30 2.94 5.16 -27.86
N ARG A 31 3.77 4.15 -27.56
CA ARG A 31 5.22 4.15 -27.75
C ARG A 31 5.67 3.52 -29.08
N GLY A 32 4.73 3.17 -29.98
CA GLY A 32 5.00 2.62 -31.32
C GLY A 32 5.31 1.12 -31.35
N GLY A 33 5.12 0.39 -30.26
CA GLY A 33 5.49 -1.04 -30.15
C GLY A 33 4.49 -2.04 -30.75
N VAL A 34 3.30 -1.59 -31.18
CA VAL A 34 2.27 -2.43 -31.83
C VAL A 34 1.63 -1.62 -32.95
N ASP A 35 1.43 -2.22 -34.12
CA ASP A 35 0.84 -1.57 -35.28
C ASP A 35 -0.69 -1.79 -35.38
N LYS A 36 -1.36 -0.92 -36.15
CA LYS A 36 -2.82 -0.89 -36.27
C LYS A 36 -3.41 -2.18 -36.86
N ARG A 37 -2.69 -2.88 -37.76
CA ARG A 37 -3.12 -4.15 -38.36
C ARG A 37 -3.17 -5.29 -37.36
N THR A 38 -2.22 -5.34 -36.42
CA THR A 38 -2.23 -6.37 -35.37
C THR A 38 -3.45 -6.19 -34.46
N ILE A 39 -3.88 -4.95 -34.21
CA ILE A 39 -5.09 -4.66 -33.43
C ILE A 39 -6.35 -5.11 -34.17
N GLU A 40 -6.51 -4.74 -35.44
CA GLU A 40 -7.68 -5.13 -36.26
C GLU A 40 -7.80 -6.66 -36.37
N LYS A 41 -6.67 -7.37 -36.45
CA LYS A 41 -6.64 -8.84 -36.43
C LYS A 41 -7.12 -9.40 -35.08
N CYS A 42 -6.63 -8.87 -33.97
CA CYS A 42 -7.07 -9.30 -32.62
C CYS A 42 -8.57 -9.04 -32.39
N GLU A 43 -9.10 -7.91 -32.88
CA GLU A 43 -10.53 -7.60 -32.78
C GLU A 43 -11.39 -8.60 -33.56
N LYS A 44 -10.93 -9.00 -34.75
CA LYS A 44 -11.62 -9.99 -35.58
C LYS A 44 -11.61 -11.39 -34.95
N GLU A 45 -10.46 -11.83 -34.42
CA GLU A 45 -10.33 -13.10 -33.71
C GLU A 45 -11.22 -13.13 -32.44
N ALA A 46 -11.29 -12.02 -31.70
CA ALA A 46 -12.17 -11.91 -30.53
C ALA A 46 -13.65 -12.02 -30.91
N ALA A 47 -14.06 -11.40 -32.01
CA ALA A 47 -15.43 -11.49 -32.53
C ALA A 47 -15.79 -12.93 -32.96
N GLU A 48 -14.88 -13.63 -33.64
CA GLU A 48 -15.05 -15.03 -34.06
C GLU A 48 -15.17 -16.00 -32.86
N MET A 49 -14.51 -15.70 -31.74
CA MET A 49 -14.61 -16.46 -30.49
C MET A 49 -15.86 -16.11 -29.64
N GLY A 50 -16.77 -15.26 -30.14
CA GLY A 50 -17.93 -14.78 -29.39
C GLY A 50 -17.58 -13.83 -28.24
N LYS A 51 -16.32 -13.37 -28.16
CA LYS A 51 -15.82 -12.35 -27.22
C LYS A 51 -15.95 -10.95 -27.83
N GLY A 52 -17.14 -10.64 -28.38
CA GLY A 52 -17.43 -9.36 -29.00
C GLY A 52 -17.27 -8.17 -28.03
N PRO A 53 -17.10 -6.94 -28.54
CA PRO A 53 -16.85 -5.77 -27.71
C PRO A 53 -18.02 -5.50 -26.75
N PHE A 54 -17.71 -5.11 -25.51
CA PHE A 54 -18.67 -4.62 -24.51
C PHE A 54 -19.84 -5.58 -24.15
N ASN A 55 -19.62 -6.89 -24.22
CA ASN A 55 -20.65 -7.90 -23.91
C ASN A 55 -20.95 -8.02 -22.40
N GLN A 56 -22.22 -7.81 -22.01
CA GLN A 56 -22.69 -7.89 -20.62
C GLN A 56 -22.49 -9.28 -19.97
N LYS A 57 -22.84 -10.36 -20.67
CA LYS A 57 -22.72 -11.73 -20.12
C LYS A 57 -21.26 -12.06 -19.80
N ARG A 58 -20.34 -11.64 -20.67
CA ARG A 58 -18.91 -11.84 -20.44
C ARG A 58 -18.40 -11.02 -19.25
N TYR A 59 -18.88 -9.79 -19.08
CA TYR A 59 -18.59 -8.99 -17.90
C TYR A 59 -19.06 -9.69 -16.61
N GLU A 60 -20.31 -10.14 -16.57
CA GLU A 60 -20.89 -10.82 -15.39
C GLU A 60 -20.15 -12.12 -15.04
N GLU A 61 -19.73 -12.89 -16.05
CA GLU A 61 -18.89 -14.07 -15.89
C GLU A 61 -17.54 -13.74 -15.23
N ILE A 62 -16.83 -12.72 -15.75
CA ILE A 62 -15.54 -12.28 -15.21
C ILE A 62 -15.70 -11.79 -13.76
N VAL A 63 -16.73 -10.98 -13.48
CA VAL A 63 -16.99 -10.49 -12.12
C VAL A 63 -17.22 -11.64 -11.15
N LYS A 64 -17.97 -12.67 -11.55
CA LYS A 64 -18.21 -13.86 -10.73
C LYS A 64 -16.94 -14.64 -10.43
N GLU A 65 -16.10 -14.88 -11.45
CA GLU A 65 -14.82 -15.58 -11.27
C GLU A 65 -13.86 -14.80 -10.37
N VAL A 66 -13.68 -13.50 -10.64
CA VAL A 66 -12.80 -12.63 -9.85
C VAL A 66 -13.30 -12.53 -8.41
N SER A 67 -14.61 -12.37 -8.21
CA SER A 67 -15.22 -12.36 -6.87
C SER A 67 -14.93 -13.65 -6.10
N THR A 68 -14.94 -14.79 -6.77
CA THR A 68 -14.61 -16.08 -6.16
C THR A 68 -13.13 -16.15 -5.76
N CYS A 69 -12.23 -15.65 -6.61
CA CYS A 69 -10.80 -15.60 -6.33
C CYS A 69 -10.48 -14.67 -5.15
N ILE A 70 -10.98 -13.44 -5.16
CA ILE A 70 -10.70 -12.46 -4.08
C ILE A 70 -11.30 -12.90 -2.75
N LYS A 71 -12.46 -13.59 -2.76
CA LYS A 71 -13.05 -14.19 -1.56
C LYS A 71 -12.16 -15.26 -0.94
N LYS A 72 -11.50 -16.09 -1.76
CA LYS A 72 -10.51 -17.08 -1.27
C LYS A 72 -9.27 -16.43 -0.67
N ILE A 73 -8.89 -15.25 -1.15
CA ILE A 73 -7.75 -14.48 -0.63
C ILE A 73 -8.11 -13.78 0.70
N GLY A 74 -9.41 -13.55 0.97
CA GLY A 74 -9.91 -12.95 2.21
C GLY A 74 -10.57 -11.58 2.04
N TYR A 75 -10.68 -11.07 0.81
CA TYR A 75 -11.41 -9.83 0.53
C TYR A 75 -12.92 -10.08 0.50
N ASN A 76 -13.70 -9.09 0.92
CA ASN A 76 -15.15 -9.09 0.73
C ASN A 76 -15.48 -8.62 -0.70
N PRO A 77 -16.04 -9.47 -1.60
CA PRO A 77 -16.37 -9.05 -2.95
C PRO A 77 -17.40 -7.92 -3.01
N ASP A 78 -18.28 -7.83 -2.00
CA ASP A 78 -19.32 -6.80 -1.95
C ASP A 78 -18.77 -5.39 -1.69
N THR A 79 -17.50 -5.26 -1.29
CA THR A 79 -16.82 -3.97 -1.10
C THR A 79 -15.94 -3.58 -2.29
N VAL A 80 -15.91 -4.37 -3.36
CA VAL A 80 -15.06 -4.14 -4.52
C VAL A 80 -15.86 -3.54 -5.68
N ALA A 81 -15.42 -2.38 -6.17
CA ALA A 81 -15.98 -1.80 -7.38
C ALA A 81 -15.53 -2.60 -8.61
N SER A 82 -16.48 -3.16 -9.35
CA SER A 82 -16.24 -3.78 -10.65
C SER A 82 -16.71 -2.81 -11.73
N VAL A 83 -15.77 -2.26 -12.50
CA VAL A 83 -16.05 -1.26 -13.54
C VAL A 83 -15.61 -1.82 -14.90
N PRO A 84 -16.53 -2.04 -15.86
CA PRO A 84 -16.14 -2.40 -17.22
C PRO A 84 -15.57 -1.17 -17.91
N ILE A 85 -14.31 -1.23 -18.35
CA ILE A 85 -13.61 -0.10 -18.97
C ILE A 85 -12.99 -0.50 -20.31
N SER A 86 -12.77 0.49 -21.17
CA SER A 86 -11.77 0.41 -22.24
C SER A 86 -10.71 1.46 -22.00
N GLY A 87 -9.55 1.04 -21.50
CA GLY A 87 -8.41 1.97 -21.34
C GLY A 87 -7.93 2.55 -22.67
N TRP A 88 -8.21 1.86 -23.79
CA TRP A 88 -7.81 2.28 -25.13
C TRP A 88 -8.70 3.40 -25.68
N ASN A 89 -10.02 3.24 -25.57
CA ASN A 89 -11.03 4.18 -26.10
C ASN A 89 -11.51 5.21 -25.07
N GLY A 90 -11.17 5.02 -23.78
CA GLY A 90 -11.64 5.87 -22.69
C GLY A 90 -13.01 5.50 -22.12
N ASP A 91 -13.63 4.41 -22.58
CA ASP A 91 -14.96 3.98 -22.10
C ASP A 91 -14.97 3.76 -20.58
N ASN A 92 -15.90 4.43 -19.88
CA ASN A 92 -16.06 4.39 -18.43
C ASN A 92 -14.79 4.77 -17.65
N MET A 93 -13.82 5.46 -18.25
CA MET A 93 -12.63 5.93 -17.53
C MET A 93 -12.95 7.18 -16.70
N LEU A 94 -13.41 8.24 -17.38
CA LEU A 94 -13.79 9.52 -16.78
C LEU A 94 -15.29 9.81 -16.92
N GLU A 95 -15.88 9.36 -18.04
CA GLU A 95 -17.28 9.59 -18.40
C GLU A 95 -17.97 8.26 -18.74
N PRO A 96 -19.30 8.16 -18.55
CA PRO A 96 -20.05 6.96 -18.91
C PRO A 96 -19.99 6.66 -20.41
N SER A 97 -19.79 5.40 -20.76
CA SER A 97 -19.71 4.96 -22.16
C SER A 97 -21.09 4.72 -22.76
N ALA A 98 -21.32 5.26 -23.97
CA ALA A 98 -22.48 4.93 -24.79
C ALA A 98 -22.47 3.48 -25.32
N ASN A 99 -21.30 2.81 -25.32
CA ASN A 99 -21.15 1.43 -25.78
C ASN A 99 -21.63 0.39 -24.76
N MET A 100 -21.85 0.81 -23.51
CA MET A 100 -22.28 -0.06 -22.41
C MET A 100 -23.58 0.45 -21.75
N PRO A 101 -24.69 0.61 -22.49
CA PRO A 101 -25.93 1.14 -21.94
C PRO A 101 -26.55 0.21 -20.87
N TRP A 102 -26.14 -1.06 -20.87
CA TRP A 102 -26.52 -2.07 -19.89
C TRP A 102 -25.84 -1.87 -18.52
N PHE A 103 -24.69 -1.19 -18.45
CA PHE A 103 -23.99 -0.97 -17.20
C PHE A 103 -24.63 0.21 -16.46
N LYS A 104 -25.35 -0.09 -15.37
CA LYS A 104 -26.01 0.92 -14.51
C LYS A 104 -25.19 1.30 -13.28
N GLY A 105 -23.95 0.83 -13.21
CA GLY A 105 -23.02 1.11 -12.12
C GLY A 105 -22.79 -0.05 -11.15
N TRP A 106 -21.80 0.10 -10.26
CA TRP A 106 -21.47 -0.89 -9.21
C TRP A 106 -22.18 -0.62 -7.89
N LYS A 107 -22.24 -1.63 -7.02
CA LYS A 107 -23.09 -1.61 -5.81
C LYS A 107 -22.55 -0.78 -4.63
N VAL A 108 -21.22 -0.71 -4.44
CA VAL A 108 -20.57 -0.14 -3.24
C VAL A 108 -20.92 1.33 -3.01
N THR A 109 -20.82 2.14 -4.07
CA THR A 109 -20.95 3.61 -4.01
C THR A 109 -21.78 4.19 -5.16
N ARG A 110 -22.38 3.35 -6.02
CA ARG A 110 -23.17 3.73 -7.20
C ARG A 110 -22.46 4.80 -8.07
N GLY A 111 -21.40 4.38 -8.74
CA GLY A 111 -20.85 5.12 -9.88
C GLY A 111 -20.86 4.26 -11.14
N THR A 112 -20.45 4.85 -12.25
CA THR A 112 -20.36 4.25 -13.59
C THR A 112 -18.95 4.34 -14.19
N THR A 113 -18.06 5.16 -13.64
CA THR A 113 -16.71 5.38 -14.16
C THR A 113 -15.60 4.94 -13.21
N LEU A 114 -14.40 4.74 -13.73
CA LEU A 114 -13.22 4.40 -12.93
C LEU A 114 -12.84 5.57 -12.00
N LEU A 115 -12.98 6.82 -12.44
CA LEU A 115 -12.72 7.98 -11.60
C LEU A 115 -13.64 7.99 -10.37
N GLU A 116 -14.95 7.80 -10.57
CA GLU A 116 -15.92 7.70 -9.48
C GLU A 116 -15.62 6.53 -8.53
N ALA A 117 -15.06 5.42 -9.05
CA ALA A 117 -14.63 4.30 -8.23
C ALA A 117 -13.40 4.64 -7.37
N LEU A 118 -12.48 5.46 -7.89
CA LEU A 118 -11.32 5.96 -7.16
C LEU A 118 -11.71 7.01 -6.11
N ASP A 119 -12.60 7.95 -6.46
CA ASP A 119 -13.12 8.95 -5.53
C ASP A 119 -13.95 8.31 -4.41
N GLY A 120 -14.58 7.16 -4.69
CA GLY A 120 -15.30 6.36 -3.71
C GLY A 120 -14.41 5.54 -2.77
N ILE A 121 -13.09 5.55 -2.93
CA ILE A 121 -12.18 4.87 -2.00
C ILE A 121 -12.23 5.60 -0.65
N LEU A 122 -12.71 4.88 0.37
CA LEU A 122 -12.68 5.39 1.73
C LEU A 122 -11.21 5.60 2.14
N PRO A 123 -10.82 6.82 2.56
CA PRO A 123 -9.47 7.05 3.03
C PRO A 123 -9.19 6.14 4.23
N PRO A 124 -8.01 5.52 4.32
CA PRO A 124 -7.69 4.67 5.44
C PRO A 124 -7.75 5.49 6.74
N THR A 125 -8.42 4.95 7.75
CA THR A 125 -8.41 5.56 9.08
C THR A 125 -6.98 5.51 9.61
N ARG A 126 -6.38 6.67 9.87
CA ARG A 126 -5.05 6.72 10.49
C ARG A 126 -5.15 6.17 11.92
N PRO A 127 -4.29 5.22 12.31
CA PRO A 127 -4.35 4.58 13.62
C PRO A 127 -3.77 5.48 14.72
N THR A 128 -4.36 6.66 14.94
CA THR A 128 -3.92 7.65 15.93
C THR A 128 -4.29 7.25 17.37
N ASP A 129 -5.33 6.44 17.53
CA ASP A 129 -5.82 5.92 18.80
C ASP A 129 -4.94 4.81 19.39
N LYS A 130 -4.22 4.10 18.52
CA LYS A 130 -3.29 3.02 18.89
C LYS A 130 -2.04 3.54 19.63
N PRO A 131 -1.30 2.66 20.33
CA PRO A 131 0.02 3.00 20.90
C PRO A 131 1.01 3.51 19.85
N LEU A 132 1.94 4.37 20.28
CA LEU A 132 3.00 4.88 19.41
C LEU A 132 3.92 3.73 18.95
N ARG A 133 4.08 3.59 17.63
CA ARG A 133 5.12 2.74 17.01
C ARG A 133 5.79 3.50 15.89
N LEU A 134 7.09 3.74 16.05
CA LEU A 134 7.93 4.44 15.10
C LEU A 134 9.19 3.58 14.86
N PRO A 135 9.18 2.72 13.83
CA PRO A 135 10.35 1.98 13.40
C PRO A 135 11.42 2.92 12.87
N LEU A 136 12.65 2.76 13.36
CA LEU A 136 13.76 3.62 13.00
C LEU A 136 14.31 3.22 11.64
N GLN A 137 14.39 4.19 10.74
CA GLN A 137 15.04 4.06 9.44
C GLN A 137 16.54 4.31 9.57
N ASP A 138 16.94 5.37 10.27
CA ASP A 138 18.33 5.75 10.50
C ASP A 138 18.49 6.49 11.83
N VAL A 139 19.74 6.62 12.29
CA VAL A 139 20.10 7.43 13.45
C VAL A 139 21.31 8.29 13.09
N TYR A 140 21.11 9.62 13.07
CA TYR A 140 22.15 10.58 12.72
C TYR A 140 22.80 11.17 13.97
N LYS A 141 24.09 11.54 13.89
CA LYS A 141 24.76 12.35 14.91
C LYS A 141 24.84 13.79 14.44
N ILE A 142 24.02 14.68 14.98
CA ILE A 142 24.03 16.10 14.62
C ILE A 142 24.84 16.89 15.65
N GLY A 143 25.84 17.65 15.20
CA GLY A 143 26.66 18.49 16.05
C GLY A 143 25.82 19.51 16.83
N GLY A 144 26.03 19.63 18.14
CA GLY A 144 25.28 20.55 19.01
C GLY A 144 23.88 20.08 19.44
N ILE A 145 23.27 19.12 18.73
CA ILE A 145 21.95 18.55 19.06
C ILE A 145 22.09 17.17 19.73
N GLY A 146 22.99 16.34 19.22
CA GLY A 146 23.17 14.94 19.66
C GLY A 146 22.61 13.94 18.64
N PRO A 147 22.33 12.71 19.08
CA PRO A 147 21.70 11.69 18.23
C PRO A 147 20.28 12.06 17.85
N VAL A 148 19.95 11.83 16.58
CA VAL A 148 18.64 12.09 15.99
C VAL A 148 18.18 10.82 15.27
N PRO A 149 17.43 9.92 15.93
CA PRO A 149 16.66 8.88 15.27
C PRO A 149 15.63 9.48 14.30
N VAL A 150 15.49 8.83 13.14
CA VAL A 150 14.53 9.19 12.10
C VAL A 150 13.74 7.95 11.69
N GLY A 151 12.45 8.11 11.48
CA GLY A 151 11.60 7.02 10.99
C GLY A 151 10.21 7.48 10.60
N ARG A 152 9.45 6.56 10.02
CA ARG A 152 8.04 6.78 9.72
C ARG A 152 7.20 6.38 10.92
N MET A 153 6.22 7.21 11.26
CA MET A 153 5.22 6.84 12.24
C MET A 153 4.21 5.86 11.65
N GLU A 154 4.09 4.68 12.24
CA GLU A 154 3.13 3.66 11.79
C GLU A 154 1.82 3.73 12.56
N THR A 155 1.89 3.96 13.88
CA THR A 155 0.72 4.07 14.75
C THR A 155 0.93 5.08 15.88
N GLY A 156 -0.19 5.55 16.44
CA GLY A 156 -0.23 6.48 17.55
C GLY A 156 0.10 7.91 17.16
N LEU A 157 0.10 8.78 18.17
CA LEU A 157 0.52 10.17 18.07
C LEU A 157 1.93 10.29 18.64
N PHE A 158 2.67 11.32 18.27
CA PHE A 158 3.97 11.61 18.88
C PHE A 158 4.05 13.10 19.18
N GLU A 159 4.20 13.43 20.45
CA GLU A 159 4.40 14.80 20.92
C GLU A 159 5.82 14.95 21.49
N PRO A 160 6.78 15.41 20.67
CA PRO A 160 8.15 15.62 21.13
C PRO A 160 8.21 16.61 22.31
N GLY A 161 9.02 16.31 23.32
CA GLY A 161 9.22 17.14 24.51
C GLY A 161 8.19 16.92 25.61
N ARG A 162 7.10 16.19 25.34
CA ARG A 162 6.10 15.83 26.35
C ARG A 162 6.24 14.40 26.83
N TRP A 163 6.72 13.49 25.98
CA TRP A 163 6.72 12.05 26.27
C TRP A 163 8.13 11.46 26.39
N LEU A 164 8.23 10.45 27.25
CA LEU A 164 9.39 9.58 27.33
C LEU A 164 9.24 8.46 26.31
N VAL A 165 10.23 8.31 25.44
CA VAL A 165 10.28 7.32 24.37
C VAL A 165 11.10 6.13 24.83
N THR A 166 10.55 4.93 24.71
CA THR A 166 11.25 3.65 24.91
C THR A 166 11.63 3.05 23.57
N PHE A 167 12.88 2.61 23.43
CA PHE A 167 13.38 1.91 22.26
C PHE A 167 13.46 0.40 22.50
N ALA A 168 12.78 -0.37 21.66
CA ALA A 168 12.91 -1.82 21.59
C ALA A 168 13.89 -2.23 20.46
N PRO A 169 14.63 -3.35 20.60
CA PRO A 169 14.59 -4.29 21.73
C PRO A 169 15.48 -3.88 22.92
N VAL A 170 16.31 -2.84 22.78
CA VAL A 170 17.34 -2.46 23.77
C VAL A 170 16.81 -1.94 25.12
N ASN A 171 15.51 -1.71 25.22
CA ASN A 171 14.81 -1.25 26.42
C ASN A 171 15.41 0.03 27.05
N ILE A 172 15.82 0.97 26.19
CA ILE A 172 16.34 2.28 26.60
C ILE A 172 15.19 3.28 26.58
N THR A 173 14.99 3.99 27.69
CA THR A 173 13.97 5.05 27.79
C THR A 173 14.62 6.42 27.94
N THR A 174 14.19 7.39 27.13
CA THR A 174 14.72 8.77 27.15
C THR A 174 13.65 9.79 26.79
N GLU A 175 13.85 11.04 27.19
CA GLU A 175 13.10 12.17 26.64
C GLU A 175 13.48 12.37 25.16
N GLY A 176 12.46 12.44 24.29
CA GLY A 176 12.63 12.84 22.90
C GLY A 176 12.29 14.31 22.73
N LYS A 177 13.14 15.09 22.08
CA LYS A 177 12.91 16.51 21.79
C LYS A 177 12.70 16.73 20.29
N PRO A 178 11.82 17.64 19.89
CA PRO A 178 11.53 17.84 18.47
C PRO A 178 12.78 18.26 17.72
N VAL A 179 12.99 17.68 16.54
CA VAL A 179 13.94 18.19 15.55
C VAL A 179 13.13 18.59 14.34
N GLU A 180 13.47 19.74 13.76
CA GLU A 180 12.73 20.34 12.65
C GLU A 180 12.54 19.35 11.50
N MET A 181 11.30 19.19 11.05
CA MET A 181 11.01 18.56 9.76
C MET A 181 10.92 19.67 8.72
N HIS A 182 11.82 19.68 7.74
CA HIS A 182 11.82 20.68 6.68
C HIS A 182 11.82 22.15 7.17
N HIS A 183 12.57 22.46 8.24
CA HIS A 183 12.71 23.79 8.85
C HIS A 183 11.48 24.33 9.62
N GLU A 184 10.54 23.46 9.98
CA GLU A 184 9.45 23.80 10.90
C GLU A 184 9.41 22.86 12.10
N ALA A 185 9.16 23.42 13.29
CA ALA A 185 8.99 22.65 14.51
C ALA A 185 7.57 22.04 14.53
N LEU A 186 7.48 20.72 14.45
CA LEU A 186 6.22 19.99 14.61
C LEU A 186 5.79 19.98 16.07
N ARG A 187 4.54 20.37 16.32
CA ARG A 187 3.90 20.27 17.64
C ARG A 187 3.49 18.82 17.96
N GLU A 188 3.05 18.10 16.94
CA GLU A 188 2.59 16.73 17.01
C GLU A 188 2.85 16.08 15.65
N ALA A 189 3.15 14.79 15.65
CA ALA A 189 3.28 13.99 14.45
C ALA A 189 2.27 12.83 14.44
N LEU A 190 1.78 12.53 13.24
CA LEU A 190 0.68 11.59 12.99
C LEU A 190 1.19 10.34 12.25
N PRO A 191 0.42 9.23 12.24
CA PRO A 191 0.72 8.08 11.40
C PRO A 191 0.86 8.51 9.93
N GLY A 192 1.98 8.14 9.32
CA GLY A 192 2.39 8.51 7.97
C GLY A 192 3.53 9.55 7.90
N ASP A 193 3.74 10.33 8.96
CA ASP A 193 4.79 11.36 8.99
C ASP A 193 6.19 10.73 9.13
N ASN A 194 7.19 11.32 8.46
CA ASN A 194 8.59 10.91 8.60
C ASN A 194 9.30 11.87 9.54
N VAL A 195 9.44 11.49 10.80
CA VAL A 195 9.89 12.41 11.86
C VAL A 195 11.32 12.13 12.29
N GLY A 196 12.03 13.20 12.62
CA GLY A 196 13.29 13.16 13.35
C GLY A 196 13.11 13.79 14.73
N PHE A 197 13.72 13.19 15.76
CA PHE A 197 13.70 13.77 17.09
C PHE A 197 15.04 13.53 17.77
N SER A 198 15.49 14.48 18.59
CA SER A 198 16.74 14.37 19.31
C SER A 198 16.53 13.66 20.63
N VAL A 199 17.50 12.84 21.03
CA VAL A 199 17.47 12.10 22.29
C VAL A 199 18.67 12.47 23.14
N LYS A 200 18.46 12.50 24.46
CA LYS A 200 19.52 12.79 25.43
C LYS A 200 20.02 11.49 26.07
N ASN A 201 21.28 11.47 26.47
CA ASN A 201 21.88 10.34 27.20
C ASN A 201 21.81 8.98 26.49
N VAL A 202 21.61 8.99 25.17
CA VAL A 202 21.68 7.82 24.30
C VAL A 202 22.84 8.05 23.33
N SER A 203 23.58 7.01 22.98
CA SER A 203 24.60 7.06 21.92
C SER A 203 24.01 6.60 20.59
N VAL A 204 24.55 7.10 19.47
CA VAL A 204 24.22 6.57 18.12
C VAL A 204 24.55 5.09 17.95
N LYS A 205 25.31 4.49 18.87
CA LYS A 205 25.61 3.05 18.88
C LYS A 205 24.55 2.22 19.62
N ASP A 206 23.80 2.83 20.53
CA ASP A 206 22.84 2.13 21.39
C ASP A 206 21.52 1.89 20.67
N VAL A 207 21.23 2.72 19.67
CA VAL A 207 20.00 2.68 18.87
C VAL A 207 20.37 2.68 17.40
N ARG A 208 19.72 1.83 16.60
CA ARG A 208 20.01 1.65 15.17
C ARG A 208 18.75 1.43 14.35
N ARG A 209 18.91 1.43 13.02
CA ARG A 209 17.90 0.98 12.07
C ARG A 209 17.30 -0.36 12.48
N GLY A 210 15.99 -0.48 12.38
CA GLY A 210 15.25 -1.69 12.78
C GLY A 210 14.78 -1.69 14.23
N HIS A 211 15.32 -0.83 15.10
CA HIS A 211 14.71 -0.63 16.42
C HIS A 211 13.36 0.07 16.28
N VAL A 212 12.51 -0.06 17.30
CA VAL A 212 11.19 0.58 17.32
C VAL A 212 11.08 1.48 18.54
N ALA A 213 10.75 2.74 18.30
CA ALA A 213 10.41 3.71 19.33
C ALA A 213 8.91 3.63 19.66
N GLY A 214 8.57 3.81 20.93
CA GLY A 214 7.18 3.96 21.38
C GLY A 214 7.07 4.72 22.69
N ASP A 215 5.84 5.02 23.10
CA ASP A 215 5.57 5.73 24.36
C ASP A 215 5.83 4.80 25.55
N SER A 216 6.73 5.21 26.43
CA SER A 216 7.08 4.49 27.66
C SER A 216 5.88 4.20 28.58
N LYS A 217 4.80 5.00 28.50
CA LYS A 217 3.64 4.91 29.40
C LYS A 217 2.42 4.25 28.77
N LYS A 218 2.34 4.17 27.45
CA LYS A 218 1.18 3.63 26.72
C LYS A 218 1.61 2.47 25.85
N ASP A 219 1.66 1.29 26.46
CA ASP A 219 2.07 0.03 25.81
C ASP A 219 3.43 0.16 25.10
N PRO A 220 4.54 0.30 25.87
CA PRO A 220 5.87 0.45 25.29
C PRO A 220 6.25 -0.78 24.46
N PRO A 221 6.97 -0.61 23.34
CA PRO A 221 7.43 -1.74 22.54
C PRO A 221 8.45 -2.57 23.35
N GLY A 222 8.43 -3.89 23.15
CA GLY A 222 9.34 -4.83 23.80
C GLY A 222 10.01 -5.77 22.79
N GLU A 223 11.04 -6.48 23.26
CA GLU A 223 11.69 -7.54 22.48
C GLU A 223 10.77 -8.76 22.32
N GLY A 224 10.67 -9.28 21.09
CA GLY A 224 9.96 -10.53 20.83
C GLY A 224 10.92 -11.71 20.85
N ALA A 225 10.71 -12.67 21.75
CA ALA A 225 11.49 -13.92 21.79
C ALA A 225 11.18 -14.87 20.62
N GLY A 226 9.98 -14.75 20.06
CA GLY A 226 9.48 -15.55 18.94
C GLY A 226 8.02 -15.20 18.67
N PHE A 227 7.55 -15.51 17.47
CA PHE A 227 6.16 -15.28 17.08
C PHE A 227 5.68 -16.37 16.12
N THR A 228 4.39 -16.65 16.16
CA THR A 228 3.72 -17.49 15.16
C THR A 228 3.18 -16.59 14.06
N ALA A 229 3.50 -16.89 12.81
CA ALA A 229 3.00 -16.16 11.66
C ALA A 229 2.36 -17.10 10.64
N GLN A 230 1.36 -16.59 9.93
CA GLN A 230 0.88 -17.22 8.71
C GLN A 230 1.80 -16.79 7.56
N VAL A 231 2.41 -17.76 6.89
CA VAL A 231 3.33 -17.52 5.76
C VAL A 231 2.72 -18.04 4.47
N ILE A 232 2.94 -17.30 3.39
CA ILE A 232 2.63 -17.74 2.03
C ILE A 232 3.97 -18.00 1.33
N ILE A 233 4.20 -19.24 0.93
CA ILE A 233 5.42 -19.62 0.22
C ILE A 233 5.24 -19.28 -1.26
N LEU A 234 6.05 -18.34 -1.74
CA LEU A 234 6.12 -18.02 -3.17
C LEU A 234 6.84 -19.15 -3.92
N SER A 235 6.61 -19.21 -5.24
CA SER A 235 7.27 -20.20 -6.11
C SER A 235 8.79 -20.10 -5.96
N HIS A 236 9.40 -21.17 -5.45
CA HIS A 236 10.84 -21.29 -5.27
C HIS A 236 11.25 -22.75 -5.52
N PRO A 237 12.49 -23.02 -5.99
CA PRO A 237 12.90 -24.36 -6.40
C PRO A 237 13.20 -25.32 -5.24
N GLY A 238 13.09 -24.85 -3.99
CA GLY A 238 13.53 -25.56 -2.79
C GLY A 238 12.39 -26.20 -1.99
N GLN A 239 12.78 -26.89 -0.93
CA GLN A 239 11.87 -27.35 0.12
C GLN A 239 12.26 -26.64 1.42
N ILE A 240 11.26 -26.22 2.19
CA ILE A 240 11.45 -25.59 3.50
C ILE A 240 11.09 -26.63 4.56
N SER A 241 12.00 -26.85 5.51
CA SER A 241 11.82 -27.79 6.63
C SER A 241 12.05 -27.07 7.97
N ALA A 242 11.64 -27.70 9.07
CA ALA A 242 11.91 -27.19 10.41
C ALA A 242 13.43 -26.96 10.60
N GLY A 243 13.80 -25.80 11.16
CA GLY A 243 15.19 -25.37 11.29
C GLY A 243 15.70 -24.51 10.13
N TYR A 244 14.91 -24.28 9.08
CA TYR A 244 15.23 -23.27 8.07
C TYR A 244 15.29 -21.88 8.70
N ALA A 245 16.43 -21.19 8.56
CA ALA A 245 16.70 -19.89 9.16
C ALA A 245 16.99 -18.84 8.08
N PRO A 246 15.95 -18.37 7.36
CA PRO A 246 16.09 -17.29 6.40
C PRO A 246 16.24 -15.96 7.13
N VAL A 247 16.75 -14.96 6.42
CA VAL A 247 16.63 -13.57 6.85
C VAL A 247 15.16 -13.14 6.78
N LEU A 248 14.71 -12.40 7.78
CA LEU A 248 13.37 -11.84 7.86
C LEU A 248 13.43 -10.32 7.85
N ASP A 249 12.80 -9.73 6.83
CA ASP A 249 12.52 -8.30 6.78
C ASP A 249 11.18 -8.02 7.47
N GLY A 250 11.24 -7.20 8.51
CA GLY A 250 10.05 -6.70 9.23
C GLY A 250 10.20 -5.21 9.44
N HIS A 251 9.22 -4.40 9.03
CA HIS A 251 9.32 -2.93 9.04
C HIS A 251 10.64 -2.41 8.43
N THR A 252 11.53 -1.86 9.26
CA THR A 252 12.88 -1.40 8.91
C THR A 252 13.99 -2.34 9.38
N ALA A 253 13.65 -3.40 10.11
CA ALA A 253 14.56 -4.42 10.59
C ALA A 253 14.85 -5.45 9.52
N HIS A 254 16.09 -5.96 9.57
CA HIS A 254 16.63 -6.99 8.70
C HIS A 254 17.41 -7.93 9.62
N CYS A 255 16.80 -9.07 9.96
CA CYS A 255 17.24 -9.96 11.03
C CYS A 255 17.53 -11.37 10.52
#